data_AF-A0A1V5XDI2-F1
#
_entry.id   AF-A0A1V5XDI2-F1
#
_cell.length_a   1.000
_cell.length_b   1.000
_cell.length_c   1.000
_cell.angle_alpha   90.00
_cell.angle_beta   90.00
_cell.angle_gamma   90.00
#
_symmetry.space_group_name_H-M   'P 1'
#
loop_
_entity.id
_entity.type
_entity.pdbx_description
1 polymer ?
#
loop_
_entity_poly.entity_id
_entity_poly.type
_entity_poly.pdbx_seq_one_letter_code
_entity_poly.pdbx_strand_id
1 'polypeptide(L)'
;MQNKDNKSKRIYLKATRDWVEVPEDYYKDHNRYCNTFRKRRQSHGRCACPKNKFWLCDVDCYNCEFHRAGDMLSIDYTTENKDGDLFSMLDKLADTSASIEEVVTDQIMLDMLFQRLADIMPEARSIGKLRMEGLSDSEIADRIGVPRTTFLSRLKKAKGILQREYPDLF
;
A
#
# COMPACT_ATOMS: atom_id res chain seq x y z
N MET A 1 -47.15 -21.92 -22.29
CA MET A 1 -45.84 -22.56 -22.05
C MET A 1 -45.10 -22.57 -23.37
N GLN A 2 -44.20 -21.62 -23.60
CA GLN A 2 -43.39 -21.59 -24.83
C GLN A 2 -42.07 -22.32 -24.54
N ASN A 3 -41.84 -23.41 -25.26
CA ASN A 3 -40.60 -24.17 -25.30
C ASN A 3 -39.43 -23.21 -25.49
N LYS A 4 -38.53 -23.12 -24.50
CA LYS A 4 -37.21 -22.52 -24.71
C LYS A 4 -36.40 -23.53 -25.52
N ASP A 5 -36.57 -23.46 -26.84
CA ASP A 5 -35.81 -24.22 -27.81
C ASP A 5 -34.32 -24.24 -27.46
N ASN A 6 -33.73 -25.43 -27.56
CA ASN A 6 -32.30 -25.72 -27.48
C ASN A 6 -31.51 -24.67 -28.26
N LYS A 7 -30.99 -23.63 -27.59
CA LYS A 7 -29.95 -22.78 -28.18
C LYS A 7 -28.73 -23.68 -28.37
N SER A 8 -28.44 -24.05 -29.61
CA SER A 8 -27.28 -24.87 -29.93
C SER A 8 -26.03 -24.24 -29.33
N LYS A 9 -25.27 -25.05 -28.60
CA LYS A 9 -24.04 -24.60 -27.95
C LYS A 9 -22.94 -24.63 -28.98
N ARG A 10 -22.46 -23.43 -29.30
CA ARG A 10 -21.46 -23.21 -30.34
C ARG A 10 -20.27 -22.45 -29.78
N ILE A 11 -19.08 -22.82 -30.24
CA ILE A 11 -17.83 -22.13 -29.93
C ILE A 11 -17.28 -21.56 -31.23
N TYR A 12 -16.68 -20.37 -31.16
CA TYR A 12 -16.05 -19.72 -32.30
C TYR A 12 -14.57 -20.12 -32.38
N LEU A 13 -14.14 -20.64 -33.53
CA LEU A 13 -12.74 -20.99 -33.77
C LEU A 13 -12.06 -19.88 -34.59
N LYS A 14 -11.06 -19.21 -34.02
CA LYS A 14 -10.34 -18.13 -34.73
C LYS A 14 -9.58 -18.60 -35.96
N ALA A 15 -9.03 -19.82 -35.92
CA ALA A 15 -8.21 -20.36 -37.00
C ALA A 15 -9.00 -20.52 -38.31
N THR A 16 -10.24 -21.02 -38.21
CA THR A 16 -11.13 -21.23 -39.37
C THR A 16 -12.16 -20.11 -39.54
N ARG A 17 -12.34 -19.27 -38.51
CA ARG A 17 -13.36 -18.19 -38.42
C ARG A 17 -14.80 -18.69 -38.44
N ASP A 18 -15.02 -19.93 -38.00
CA ASP A 18 -16.32 -20.58 -38.03
C ASP A 18 -16.88 -20.88 -36.63
N TRP A 19 -18.20 -21.04 -36.57
CA TRP A 19 -18.91 -21.52 -35.39
C TRP A 19 -19.07 -23.04 -35.47
N VAL A 20 -18.57 -23.74 -34.45
CA VAL A 20 -18.68 -25.20 -34.35
C VAL A 20 -19.66 -25.55 -33.24
N GLU A 21 -20.65 -26.39 -33.57
CA GLU A 21 -21.56 -26.95 -32.59
C GLU A 21 -20.85 -28.00 -31.74
N VAL A 22 -21.06 -27.92 -30.43
CA VAL A 22 -20.38 -28.76 -29.45
C VAL A 22 -21.39 -29.32 -28.44
N PRO A 23 -21.09 -30.46 -27.80
CA PRO A 23 -21.87 -30.95 -26.68
C PRO A 23 -21.98 -29.90 -25.56
N GLU A 24 -23.11 -29.91 -24.83
CA GLU A 24 -23.39 -28.95 -23.75
C GLU A 24 -22.31 -28.96 -22.65
N ASP A 25 -21.83 -30.14 -22.28
CA ASP A 25 -20.80 -30.29 -21.23
C ASP A 25 -19.48 -29.66 -21.67
N TYR A 26 -19.07 -29.89 -22.93
CA TYR A 26 -17.89 -29.27 -23.51
C TYR A 26 -18.02 -27.75 -23.56
N TYR A 27 -19.20 -27.23 -23.94
CA TYR A 27 -19.45 -25.79 -23.96
C TYR A 27 -19.32 -25.15 -22.58
N LYS A 28 -19.87 -25.79 -21.54
CA LYS A 28 -19.78 -25.30 -20.16
C LYS A 28 -18.34 -25.29 -19.68
N ASP A 29 -17.60 -26.38 -19.88
CA ASP A 29 -16.22 -26.51 -19.45
C ASP A 29 -15.30 -25.53 -20.18
N HIS A 30 -15.46 -25.40 -21.50
CA HIS A 30 -14.73 -24.42 -22.30
C HIS A 30 -14.96 -22.99 -21.80
N ASN A 31 -16.22 -22.57 -21.65
CA ASN A 31 -16.51 -21.22 -21.16
C ASN A 31 -16.02 -20.99 -19.74
N ARG A 32 -16.11 -21.99 -18.85
CA ARG A 32 -15.58 -21.91 -17.50
C ARG A 32 -14.07 -21.72 -17.52
N TYR A 33 -13.36 -22.50 -18.33
CA TYR A 33 -11.90 -22.40 -18.50
C TYR A 33 -11.49 -21.01 -19.01
N CYS A 34 -12.09 -20.55 -20.11
CA CYS A 34 -11.82 -19.23 -20.68
C CYS A 34 -12.16 -18.10 -19.68
N ASN A 35 -13.26 -18.22 -18.92
CA ASN A 35 -13.63 -17.25 -17.90
C ASN A 35 -12.61 -17.18 -16.75
N THR A 36 -12.20 -18.32 -16.20
CA THR A 36 -11.22 -18.37 -15.12
C THR A 36 -9.88 -17.80 -15.56
N PHE A 37 -9.40 -18.20 -16.74
CA PHE A 37 -8.15 -17.71 -17.30
C PHE A 37 -8.21 -16.18 -17.52
N ARG A 38 -9.28 -15.69 -18.14
CA ARG A 38 -9.45 -14.26 -18.40
C ARG A 38 -9.52 -13.44 -17.12
N LYS A 39 -10.27 -13.88 -16.11
CA LYS A 39 -10.35 -13.19 -14.81
C LYS A 39 -8.98 -13.06 -14.17
N ARG A 40 -8.17 -14.14 -14.17
CA ARG A 40 -6.79 -14.10 -13.67
C ARG A 40 -5.92 -13.13 -14.48
N ARG A 41 -6.01 -13.15 -15.82
CA ARG A 41 -5.23 -12.21 -16.63
C ARG A 41 -5.68 -10.75 -16.45
N GLN A 42 -6.97 -10.51 -16.27
CA GLN A 42 -7.53 -9.19 -15.99
C GLN A 42 -7.09 -8.64 -14.62
N SER A 43 -7.02 -9.48 -13.57
CA SER A 43 -6.53 -9.03 -12.26
C SER A 43 -5.07 -8.60 -12.28
N HIS A 44 -4.26 -9.16 -13.18
CA HIS A 44 -2.88 -8.75 -13.43
C HIS A 44 -2.74 -7.66 -14.50
N GLY A 45 -3.84 -7.08 -15.00
CA GLY A 45 -3.82 -6.06 -16.06
C GLY A 45 -3.31 -6.57 -17.42
N ARG A 46 -3.16 -7.89 -17.61
CA ARG A 46 -2.60 -8.50 -18.84
C ARG A 46 -3.64 -8.75 -19.94
N CYS A 47 -4.92 -8.51 -19.66
CA CYS A 47 -6.02 -8.76 -20.58
C CYS A 47 -7.04 -7.63 -20.52
N ALA A 48 -7.36 -7.05 -21.69
CA ALA A 48 -8.37 -6.02 -21.87
C ALA A 48 -9.56 -6.49 -22.73
N CYS A 49 -9.81 -7.80 -22.80
CA CYS A 49 -10.94 -8.34 -23.59
C CYS A 49 -12.26 -7.71 -23.12
N PRO A 50 -13.06 -7.11 -24.01
CA PRO A 50 -14.33 -6.52 -23.62
C PRO A 50 -15.40 -7.60 -23.42
N LYS A 51 -16.36 -7.35 -22.52
CA LYS A 51 -17.41 -8.33 -22.15
C LYS A 51 -18.21 -8.86 -23.35
N ASN A 52 -18.49 -7.99 -24.33
CA ASN A 52 -19.23 -8.34 -25.54
C ASN A 52 -18.43 -9.22 -26.52
N LYS A 53 -17.12 -9.39 -26.33
CA LYS A 53 -16.25 -10.25 -27.15
C LYS A 53 -15.68 -11.44 -26.38
N PHE A 54 -16.24 -11.80 -25.22
CA PHE A 54 -15.77 -12.97 -24.46
C PHE A 54 -15.90 -14.30 -25.22
N TRP A 55 -16.83 -14.39 -26.17
CA TRP A 55 -17.00 -15.53 -27.07
C TRP A 55 -15.81 -15.76 -28.02
N LEU A 56 -14.94 -14.75 -28.19
CA LEU A 56 -13.72 -14.83 -28.99
C LEU A 56 -12.53 -15.39 -28.18
N CYS A 57 -12.67 -15.55 -26.87
CA CYS A 57 -11.57 -15.96 -26.01
C CYS A 57 -11.32 -17.47 -26.12
N ASP A 58 -10.15 -17.82 -26.63
CA ASP A 58 -9.62 -19.19 -26.82
C ASP A 58 -8.38 -19.46 -25.96
N VAL A 59 -8.05 -18.55 -25.03
CA VAL A 59 -6.92 -18.65 -24.08
C VAL A 59 -5.53 -18.48 -24.71
N ASP A 60 -5.44 -18.34 -26.04
CA ASP A 60 -4.20 -17.94 -26.72
C ASP A 60 -3.98 -16.44 -26.60
N CYS A 61 -3.26 -16.04 -25.55
CA CYS A 61 -2.91 -14.65 -25.28
C CYS A 61 -1.83 -14.10 -26.23
N TYR A 62 -1.00 -14.94 -26.84
CA TYR A 62 0.10 -14.49 -27.69
C TYR A 62 -0.42 -13.86 -28.99
N ASN A 63 -1.48 -14.46 -29.56
CA ASN A 63 -2.15 -13.98 -30.77
C ASN A 63 -3.42 -13.14 -30.47
N CYS A 64 -3.57 -12.63 -29.25
CA CYS A 64 -4.78 -11.92 -28.82
C CYS A 64 -4.66 -10.40 -29.00
N GLU A 65 -5.56 -9.78 -29.77
CA GLU A 65 -5.64 -8.33 -29.97
C GLU A 65 -5.87 -7.53 -28.66
N PHE A 66 -6.35 -8.20 -27.61
CA PHE A 66 -6.61 -7.60 -26.30
C PHE A 66 -5.53 -7.89 -25.27
N HIS A 67 -4.43 -8.54 -25.65
CA HIS A 67 -3.30 -8.74 -24.76
C HIS A 67 -2.71 -7.39 -24.32
N ARG A 68 -2.29 -7.32 -23.07
CA ARG A 68 -1.59 -6.17 -22.48
C ARG A 68 -0.41 -6.71 -21.69
N ALA A 69 0.66 -5.91 -21.60
CA ALA A 69 1.82 -6.29 -20.79
C ALA A 69 1.46 -6.43 -19.30
N GLY A 70 0.53 -5.60 -18.80
CA GLY A 70 0.08 -5.62 -17.42
C GLY A 70 1.25 -5.37 -16.46
N ASP A 71 1.31 -6.17 -15.40
CA ASP A 71 2.36 -6.16 -14.36
C ASP A 71 3.71 -6.80 -14.78
N MET A 72 3.97 -6.99 -16.08
CA MET A 72 5.23 -7.56 -16.60
C MET A 72 6.23 -6.50 -17.09
N LEU A 73 5.85 -5.23 -17.12
CA LEU A 73 6.76 -4.15 -17.51
C LEU A 73 7.76 -3.86 -16.39
N SER A 74 9.00 -3.56 -16.77
CA SER A 74 9.98 -3.02 -15.83
C SER A 74 9.48 -1.68 -15.29
N ILE A 75 9.78 -1.41 -14.03
CA ILE A 75 9.52 -0.09 -13.41
C ILE A 75 10.30 1.01 -14.17
N ASP A 76 11.48 0.66 -14.69
CA ASP A 76 12.35 1.54 -15.47
C ASP A 76 11.96 1.63 -16.96
N TYR A 77 10.92 0.91 -17.39
CA TYR A 77 10.48 0.97 -18.78
C TYR A 77 9.92 2.36 -19.11
N THR A 78 10.52 3.03 -20.10
CA THR A 78 10.14 4.38 -20.50
C THR A 78 9.04 4.37 -21.56
N THR A 79 8.10 5.30 -21.42
CA THR A 79 7.01 5.57 -22.37
C THR A 79 6.89 7.05 -22.63
N GLU A 80 6.50 7.41 -23.85
CA GLU A 80 6.26 8.80 -24.24
C GLU A 80 4.85 9.24 -23.81
N ASN A 81 4.74 10.42 -23.20
CA ASN A 81 3.45 11.04 -22.89
C ASN A 81 2.87 11.73 -24.15
N LYS A 82 1.73 12.42 -24.02
CA LYS A 82 1.10 13.13 -25.15
C LYS A 82 1.90 14.35 -25.62
N ASP A 83 2.78 14.87 -24.75
CA ASP A 83 3.56 16.08 -24.97
C ASP A 83 4.96 15.76 -25.53
N GLY A 84 5.30 14.48 -25.68
CA GLY A 84 6.57 14.00 -26.22
C GLY A 84 7.64 13.67 -25.16
N ASP A 85 7.33 13.82 -23.87
CA ASP A 85 8.28 13.52 -22.80
C ASP A 85 8.31 12.04 -22.46
N LEU A 86 9.52 11.49 -22.33
CA LEU A 86 9.73 10.16 -21.82
C LEU A 86 9.56 10.14 -20.30
N PHE A 87 8.74 9.23 -19.80
CA PHE A 87 8.60 8.94 -18.39
C PHE A 87 8.60 7.44 -18.14
N SER A 88 9.12 7.01 -17.00
CA SER A 88 9.03 5.64 -16.50
C SER A 88 7.94 5.50 -15.43
N MET A 89 7.66 4.26 -15.03
CA MET A 89 6.76 4.04 -13.89
C MET A 89 7.39 4.53 -12.58
N LEU A 90 8.72 4.51 -12.49
CA LEU A 90 9.48 4.99 -11.33
C LEU A 90 9.26 6.47 -11.09
N ASP A 91 9.27 7.29 -12.15
CA ASP A 91 9.11 8.75 -12.05
C ASP A 91 7.74 9.17 -11.49
N LYS A 92 6.76 8.26 -11.53
CA LYS A 92 5.40 8.46 -11.03
C LYS A 92 5.17 7.85 -9.66
N LEU A 93 6.13 7.10 -9.13
CA LEU A 93 6.01 6.52 -7.80
C LEU A 93 6.14 7.65 -6.77
N ALA A 94 5.13 7.82 -5.94
CA ALA A 94 5.21 8.79 -4.85
C ALA A 94 6.28 8.33 -3.85
N ASP A 95 7.13 9.27 -3.42
CA ASP A 95 7.97 9.03 -2.26
C ASP A 95 7.07 8.89 -1.03
N THR A 96 7.32 7.84 -0.25
CA THR A 96 6.59 7.57 0.99
C THR A 96 7.29 8.13 2.22
N SER A 97 8.46 8.76 2.03
CA SER A 97 9.14 9.50 3.08
C SER A 97 8.28 10.67 3.56
N ALA A 98 8.44 11.03 4.84
CA ALA A 98 7.82 12.21 5.40
C ALA A 98 8.21 13.46 4.59
N SER A 99 7.25 14.36 4.39
CA SER A 99 7.53 15.63 3.73
C SER A 99 8.44 16.50 4.60
N ILE A 100 9.15 17.45 3.97
CA ILE A 100 9.96 18.43 4.72
C ILE A 100 9.10 19.21 5.71
N GLU A 101 7.86 19.52 5.32
CA GLU A 101 6.90 20.22 6.18
C GLU A 101 6.57 19.38 7.42
N GLU A 102 6.24 18.10 7.26
CA GLU A 102 5.98 17.18 8.37
C GLU A 102 7.18 17.09 9.31
N VAL A 103 8.39 16.89 8.78
CA VAL A 103 9.62 16.80 9.58
C VAL A 103 9.87 18.09 10.37
N VAL A 104 9.70 19.25 9.75
CA VAL A 104 9.89 20.55 10.42
C VAL A 104 8.82 20.77 11.49
N THR A 105 7.56 20.42 11.21
CA THR A 105 6.49 20.53 12.21
C THR A 105 6.74 19.64 13.42
N ASP A 106 7.15 18.38 13.20
CA ASP A 106 7.48 17.45 14.27
C ASP A 106 8.66 17.96 15.11
N GLN A 107 9.68 18.52 14.47
CA GLN A 107 10.82 19.11 15.16
C GLN A 107 10.40 20.28 16.06
N ILE A 108 9.61 21.23 15.53
CA ILE A 108 9.12 22.37 16.31
C ILE A 108 8.28 21.91 17.50
N MET A 109 7.37 20.95 17.26
CA MET A 109 6.53 20.39 18.32
C MET A 109 7.35 19.70 19.41
N LEU A 110 8.37 18.94 19.02
CA LEU A 110 9.29 18.30 19.97
C LEU A 110 10.09 19.31 20.78
N ASP A 111 10.58 20.38 20.15
CA ASP A 111 11.30 21.46 20.84
C ASP A 111 10.39 22.18 21.85
N MET A 112 9.14 22.46 21.49
CA MET A 112 8.15 23.05 22.42
C MET A 112 7.87 22.12 23.60
N LEU A 113 7.74 20.81 23.38
CA LEU A 113 7.57 19.83 24.47
C LEU A 113 8.79 19.81 25.39
N PHE A 114 10.01 19.87 24.85
CA PHE A 114 11.22 19.92 25.67
C PHE A 114 11.37 21.21 26.46
N GLN A 115 10.99 22.35 25.88
CA GLN A 115 10.94 23.63 26.60
C GLN A 115 9.94 23.54 27.75
N ARG A 116 8.71 23.07 27.48
CA ARG A 116 7.70 22.92 28.52
C ARG A 116 8.11 21.93 29.61
N LEU A 117 8.77 20.84 29.23
CA LEU A 117 9.32 19.88 30.18
C LEU A 117 10.41 20.52 31.06
N ALA A 118 11.25 21.38 30.51
CA ALA A 118 12.27 22.10 31.27
C ALA A 118 11.66 23.09 32.27
N ASP A 119 10.54 23.74 31.92
CA ASP A 119 9.83 24.65 32.83
C ASP A 119 9.24 23.91 34.05
N ILE A 120 8.67 22.73 33.83
CA ILE A 120 7.99 21.95 34.89
C ILE A 120 8.96 21.03 35.66
N MET A 121 10.05 20.59 35.04
CA MET A 121 11.07 19.72 35.62
C MET A 121 12.44 19.91 34.92
N PRO A 122 13.25 20.88 35.37
CA PRO A 122 14.54 21.20 34.75
C PRO A 122 15.49 20.00 34.65
N GLU A 123 15.47 19.10 35.64
CA GLU A 123 16.37 17.95 35.71
C GLU A 123 15.98 16.83 34.71
N ALA A 124 14.79 16.88 34.12
CA ALA A 124 14.26 15.83 33.24
C ALA A 124 15.14 15.60 32.00
N ARG A 125 15.72 16.68 31.45
CA ARG A 125 16.61 16.57 30.27
C ARG A 125 17.90 15.82 30.61
N SER A 126 18.48 16.09 31.78
CA SER A 126 19.69 15.41 32.26
C SER A 126 19.41 13.93 32.56
N ILE A 127 18.27 13.63 33.20
CA ILE A 127 17.83 12.25 33.45
C ILE A 127 17.64 11.50 32.13
N GLY A 128 16.99 12.12 31.13
CA GLY A 128 16.82 11.54 29.80
C GLY A 128 18.14 11.21 29.12
N LYS A 129 19.12 12.12 29.15
CA LYS A 129 20.46 11.89 28.58
C LYS A 129 21.18 10.72 29.26
N LEU A 130 21.18 10.68 30.60
CA LEU A 130 21.83 9.59 31.35
C LEU A 130 21.16 8.22 31.08
N ARG A 131 19.84 8.19 30.86
CA ARG A 131 19.15 6.97 30.44
C ARG A 131 19.57 6.52 29.03
N MET A 132 19.75 7.45 28.10
CA MET A 132 20.25 7.16 26.76
C MET A 132 21.70 6.67 26.77
N GLU A 133 22.50 7.10 27.74
CA GLU A 133 23.84 6.59 28.02
C GLU A 133 23.84 5.19 28.67
N GLY A 134 22.66 4.65 28.99
CA GLY A 134 22.49 3.30 29.53
C GLY A 134 22.56 3.19 31.06
N LEU A 135 22.61 4.30 31.79
CA LEU A 135 22.64 4.27 33.26
C LEU A 135 21.30 3.85 33.84
N SER A 136 21.34 3.09 34.93
CA SER A 136 20.16 2.74 35.71
C SER A 136 19.60 3.94 36.49
N ASP A 137 18.30 3.90 36.79
CA ASP A 137 17.65 4.94 37.60
C ASP A 137 18.31 5.15 38.98
N SER A 138 18.98 4.14 39.53
CA SER A 138 19.70 4.24 40.80
C SER A 138 21.01 5.02 40.63
N GLU A 139 21.81 4.69 39.61
CA GLU A 139 23.05 5.42 39.31
C GLU A 139 22.76 6.87 38.91
N ILE A 140 21.65 7.10 38.21
CA ILE A 140 21.17 8.44 37.87
C ILE A 140 20.82 9.22 39.14
N ALA A 141 20.11 8.59 40.10
CA ALA A 141 19.76 9.21 41.38
C ALA A 141 21.00 9.71 42.13
N ASP A 142 22.04 8.86 42.19
CA ASP A 142 23.31 9.18 42.84
C ASP A 142 24.02 10.34 42.13
N ARG A 143 23.98 10.37 40.79
CA ARG A 143 24.65 11.40 39.98
C ARG A 143 23.96 12.76 40.04
N ILE A 144 22.63 12.79 40.12
CA ILE A 144 21.85 14.04 40.21
C ILE A 144 21.64 14.51 41.66
N GLY A 145 21.97 13.68 42.65
CA GLY A 145 21.78 13.99 44.07
C GLY A 145 20.32 14.02 44.53
N VAL A 146 19.41 13.38 43.79
CA VAL A 146 17.97 13.34 44.10
C VAL A 146 17.55 11.88 44.30
N PRO A 147 16.87 11.54 45.40
CA PRO A 147 16.40 10.18 45.62
C PRO A 147 15.59 9.64 44.44
N ARG A 148 15.84 8.38 44.07
CA ARG A 148 15.20 7.73 42.93
C ARG A 148 13.68 7.89 42.92
N THR A 149 13.05 7.63 44.06
CA THR A 149 11.59 7.74 44.23
C THR A 149 11.07 9.16 43.97
N THR A 150 11.85 10.17 44.36
CA THR A 150 11.51 11.59 44.20
C THR A 150 11.52 12.00 42.74
N PHE A 151 12.60 11.74 42.00
CA PHE A 151 12.64 12.15 40.60
C PHE A 151 11.63 11.35 39.74
N LEU A 152 11.40 10.06 40.04
CA LEU A 152 10.36 9.27 39.37
C LEU A 152 8.96 9.85 39.62
N SER A 153 8.68 10.27 40.85
CA SER A 153 7.42 10.94 41.19
C SER A 153 7.27 12.26 40.43
N ARG A 154 8.34 13.07 40.31
CA ARG A 154 8.36 14.31 39.54
C ARG A 154 8.12 14.06 38.05
N LEU A 155 8.78 13.08 37.45
CA LEU A 155 8.55 12.68 36.05
C LEU A 155 7.11 12.25 35.81
N LYS A 156 6.52 11.48 36.73
CA LYS A 156 5.11 11.08 36.63
C LYS A 156 4.15 12.29 36.66
N LYS A 157 4.43 13.26 37.53
CA LYS A 157 3.66 14.52 37.59
C LYS A 157 3.83 15.35 36.33
N ALA A 158 5.07 15.52 35.85
CA ALA A 158 5.39 16.24 34.62
C ALA A 158 4.68 15.63 33.40
N LYS A 159 4.71 14.29 33.27
CA LYS A 159 3.93 13.57 32.25
C LYS A 159 2.44 13.87 32.35
N GLY A 160 1.86 13.84 33.55
CA GLY A 160 0.44 14.12 33.75
C GLY A 160 0.05 15.57 33.40
N ILE A 161 0.96 16.53 33.54
CA ILE A 161 0.75 17.92 33.10
C ILE A 161 0.79 17.98 31.57
N LEU A 162 1.83 17.44 30.95
CA LEU A 162 1.98 17.43 29.49
C LEU A 162 0.82 16.70 28.79
N GLN A 163 0.32 15.60 29.35
CA GLN A 163 -0.85 14.88 28.82
C GLN A 163 -2.14 15.72 28.86
N ARG A 164 -2.28 16.61 29.84
CA ARG A 164 -3.45 17.50 29.94
C ARG A 164 -3.33 18.70 29.00
N GLU A 165 -2.12 19.21 28.83
CA GLU A 165 -1.83 20.36 27.97
C GLU A 165 -1.80 20.00 26.48
N TYR A 166 -1.35 18.79 26.15
CA TYR A 166 -1.17 18.29 24.79
C TYR A 166 -1.83 16.90 24.61
N PRO A 167 -3.16 16.79 24.72
CA PRO A 167 -3.85 15.50 24.65
C PRO A 167 -3.65 14.78 23.31
N ASP A 168 -3.45 15.51 22.22
CA ASP A 168 -3.30 14.92 20.88
C ASP A 168 -1.93 14.26 20.65
N LEU A 169 -0.97 14.47 21.56
CA LEU A 169 0.41 13.95 21.47
C LEU A 169 0.67 12.72 22.36
N PHE A 170 -0.29 12.32 23.21
CA PHE A 170 -0.12 11.28 24.24
C PHE A 170 -1.23 10.24 24.24
#